data_AF-A0A1M3BZJ4-F1
#
_entry.id   AF-A0A1M3BZJ4-F1
#
_cell.length_a   1.000
_cell.length_b   1.000
_cell.length_c   1.000
_cell.angle_alpha   90.00
_cell.angle_beta   90.00
_cell.angle_gamma   90.00
#
_symmetry.space_group_name_H-M   'P 1'
#
loop_
_entity.id
_entity.type
_entity.pdbx_description
1 polymer ?
#
loop_
_entity_poly.entity_id
_entity_poly.type
_entity_poly.pdbx_seq_one_letter_code
_entity_poly.pdbx_strand_id
1 'polypeptide(L)' 'MHLQGLGWVGFDAANKICPDARYVRLSTGLDYKDAAPVSGMVLGHSAETMSVAITVEPAGQSQSQSQS' A
#
# COMPACT_ATOMS: atom_id res chain seq x y z
N MET A 1 9.07 7.47 -8.14
CA MET A 1 9.84 8.34 -9.05
C MET A 1 8.87 9.11 -9.92
N HIS A 2 9.03 10.42 -10.08
CA HIS A 2 8.19 11.19 -11.01
C HIS A 2 8.82 11.17 -12.40
N LEU A 3 8.06 10.73 -13.40
CA LEU A 3 8.47 10.71 -14.80
C LEU A 3 7.58 11.69 -15.60
N GLN A 4 8.21 12.51 -16.44
CA GLN A 4 7.47 13.44 -17.28
C GLN A 4 6.52 12.69 -18.23
N GLY A 5 5.26 13.10 -18.28
CA GLY A 5 4.22 12.46 -19.10
C GLY A 5 3.58 11.20 -18.50
N LEU A 6 4.18 10.58 -17.47
CA LEU A 6 3.64 9.37 -16.82
C LEU A 6 3.27 9.60 -15.34
N GLY A 7 3.82 10.64 -14.71
CA GLY A 7 3.55 10.98 -13.31
C GLY A 7 4.36 10.12 -12.33
N TRP A 8 3.80 9.89 -11.14
CA TRP A 8 4.47 9.15 -10.07
C TRP A 8 4.40 7.63 -10.27
N VAL A 9 5.54 7.04 -10.61
CA VAL A 9 5.71 5.59 -10.75
C VAL A 9 6.25 4.99 -9.45
N GLY A 10 5.57 3.97 -8.94
CA GLY A 10 6.02 3.16 -7.81
C GLY A 10 6.89 1.99 -8.26
N PHE A 11 7.72 1.48 -7.35
CA PHE A 11 8.58 0.32 -7.61
C PHE A 11 8.61 -0.57 -6.38
N ASP A 12 8.30 -1.85 -6.56
CA ASP A 12 8.50 -2.89 -5.54
C ASP A 12 9.80 -3.64 -5.86
N ALA A 13 10.87 -3.25 -5.19
CA ALA A 13 12.20 -3.85 -5.39
C ALA A 13 12.28 -5.31 -4.89
N ALA A 14 11.46 -5.68 -3.91
CA ALA A 14 11.45 -7.04 -3.38
C ALA A 14 10.86 -8.03 -4.39
N ASN A 15 9.82 -7.60 -5.13
CA ASN A 15 9.13 -8.44 -6.10
C ASN A 15 9.46 -8.11 -7.56
N LYS A 16 10.32 -7.13 -7.83
CA LYS A 16 10.75 -6.68 -9.18
C LYS A 16 9.59 -6.28 -10.09
N ILE A 17 8.54 -5.69 -9.53
CA ILE A 17 7.31 -5.34 -10.25
C ILE A 17 6.95 -3.86 -9.94
N CYS A 18 6.39 -3.16 -10.92
CA CYS A 18 5.75 -1.87 -10.67
C CYS A 18 4.35 -2.11 -10.08
N PRO A 19 3.92 -1.38 -9.03
CA PRO A 19 2.60 -1.56 -8.43
C PRO A 19 1.48 -1.52 -9.46
N ASP A 20 0.60 -2.52 -9.40
CA ASP A 20 -0.63 -2.61 -10.18
C ASP A 20 -1.85 -2.59 -9.24
N ALA A 21 -3.01 -3.02 -9.72
CA ALA A 21 -4.27 -3.03 -8.97
C ALA A 21 -4.24 -3.85 -7.66
N ARG A 22 -3.20 -4.67 -7.42
CA ARG A 22 -3.04 -5.46 -6.19
C ARG A 22 -2.42 -4.67 -5.04
N TYR A 23 -1.88 -3.48 -5.29
CA TYR A 23 -1.18 -2.67 -4.31
C TYR A 23 -2.05 -1.52 -3.80
N VAL A 24 -2.06 -1.33 -2.47
CA VAL A 24 -2.68 -0.17 -1.84
C VAL A 24 -1.57 0.77 -1.36
N ARG A 25 -1.61 2.03 -1.80
CA ARG A 25 -0.71 3.07 -1.28
C ARG A 25 -1.24 3.57 0.05
N LEU A 26 -0.48 3.41 1.12
CA LEU A 26 -0.84 3.87 2.47
C LEU A 26 -0.31 5.27 2.79
N SER A 27 0.90 5.60 2.34
CA SER A 27 1.56 6.88 2.60
C SER A 27 2.55 7.26 1.48
N THR A 28 2.99 8.53 1.49
CA THR A 28 4.04 9.06 0.61
C THR A 28 4.95 9.99 1.40
N GLY A 29 6.26 9.90 1.18
CA GLY A 29 7.27 10.71 1.86
C GLY A 29 8.61 10.63 1.15
N LEU A 30 9.56 11.50 1.50
CA LEU A 30 10.91 11.46 0.91
C LEU A 30 11.72 10.29 1.49
N ASP A 31 11.48 9.98 2.76
CA ASP A 31 12.09 8.86 3.46
C ASP A 31 11.09 8.14 4.38
N TYR A 32 11.60 7.20 5.18
CA TYR A 32 10.78 6.46 6.11
C TYR A 32 10.13 7.34 7.19
N LYS A 33 10.76 8.43 7.63
CA LYS A 33 10.24 9.28 8.70
C LYS A 33 8.96 10.00 8.26
N ASP A 34 8.93 10.48 7.02
CA ASP A 34 7.76 11.13 6.42
C ASP A 34 6.59 10.15 6.19
N ALA A 35 6.89 8.86 6.09
CA ALA A 35 5.94 7.80 5.77
C ALA A 35 5.69 6.84 6.95
N ALA A 36 6.25 7.13 8.12
CA ALA A 36 6.26 6.22 9.26
C ALA A 36 4.83 6.02 9.79
N PRO A 37 4.43 4.77 10.11
CA PRO A 37 3.10 4.50 10.66
C PRO A 37 2.89 5.14 12.04
N VAL A 38 3.98 5.38 12.78
CA VAL A 38 4.01 6.07 14.07
C VAL A 38 5.28 6.93 14.13
N SER A 39 5.17 8.16 14.63
CA SER A 39 6.31 9.05 14.91
C SER A 39 6.02 9.91 16.15
N GLY A 40 7.04 10.28 16.93
CA GLY A 40 6.89 11.09 18.14
C GLY A 40 7.76 10.62 19.31
N MET A 41 7.46 11.12 20.51
CA MET A 41 8.13 10.78 21.77
C MET A 41 7.11 10.31 22.80
N VAL A 42 7.45 9.26 23.54
CA VAL A 42 6.66 8.77 24.68
C VAL A 42 7.38 9.11 25.98
N LEU A 43 6.64 9.64 26.96
CA LEU A 43 7.15 10.01 28.28
C LEU A 43 6.52 9.12 29.36
N GLY A 44 7.35 8.48 30.18
CA GLY A 44 6.91 7.54 31.22
C GLY A 44 6.98 6.07 30.80
N HIS A 45 6.38 5.18 31.58
CA HIS A 45 6.31 3.76 31.25
C HIS A 45 5.15 3.50 30.28
N SER A 46 5.45 3.02 29.07
CA SER A 46 4.45 2.58 28.09
C SER A 46 4.62 1.10 27.75
N ALA A 47 3.49 0.41 27.57
CA ALA A 47 3.43 -0.84 26.84
C ALA A 47 2.75 -0.53 25.50
N GLU A 48 3.47 -0.69 24.39
CA GLU A 48 2.95 -0.41 23.06
C GLU A 48 2.62 -1.72 22.34
N THR A 49 1.38 -1.82 21.86
CA THR A 49 0.91 -2.96 21.07
C THR A 49 0.35 -2.44 19.75
N MET A 50 0.80 -3.01 18.63
CA MET A 50 0.22 -2.73 17.32
C MET A 50 -0.58 -3.94 16.85
N SER A 51 -1.89 -3.75 16.67
CA SER A 51 -2.77 -4.74 16.05
C SER A 51 -3.04 -4.35 14.60
N VAL A 52 -2.81 -5.27 13.66
CA VAL A 52 -3.10 -5.07 12.24
C VAL A 52 -4.10 -6.14 11.78
N ALA A 53 -5.16 -5.71 11.10
CA ALA A 53 -6.15 -6.60 10.50
C ALA A 53 -6.43 -6.15 9.07
N ILE A 54 -6.33 -7.08 8.11
CA ILE A 54 -6.55 -6.84 6.69
C ILE A 54 -7.42 -7.99 6.17
N THR A 55 -8.49 -7.67 5.46
CA THR A 55 -9.34 -8.64 4.75
C THR A 55 -9.14 -8.45 3.26
N VAL A 56 -8.87 -9.54 2.54
CA VAL A 56 -8.72 -9.54 1.08
C VAL A 56 -9.78 -10.46 0.49
N GLU A 57 -10.65 -9.89 -0.34
CA GLU A 57 -11.71 -10.64 -1.01
C GLU A 57 -11.34 -10.90 -2.48
N PRO A 58 -11.69 -12.06 -3.06
CA PRO A 58 -11.51 -12.32 -4.48
C PRO A 58 -12.33 -11.33 -5.32
N ALA A 59 -11.75 -10.79 -6.38
CA ALA A 59 -12.51 -10.00 -7.36
C ALA A 59 -13.56 -10.88 -8.03
N GLY A 60 -14.85 -10.57 -7.86
CA GLY A 60 -15.96 -11.35 -8.43
C GLY A 60 -15.85 -11.45 -9.95
N GLN A 61 -15.81 -12.69 -10.48
CA GLN A 61 -15.91 -12.91 -11.92
C GLN A 61 -17.37 -12.80 -12.37
N SER A 62 -17.73 -11.72 -13.05
CA SER A 62 -18.99 -11.66 -13.80
C SER A 62 -18.81 -12.36 -15.14
N GLN A 63 -19.24 -13.62 -15.25
CA GLN A 63 -19.43 -14.28 -16.55
C GLN A 63 -20.86 -14.03 -17.04
N SER A 64 -21.04 -13.22 -18.08
CA SER A 64 -22.28 -13.19 -18.86
C SER A 64 -22.20 -14.22 -19.98
N GLN A 65 -22.88 -15.37 -19.83
CA GLN A 65 -23.16 -16.25 -20.96
C GLN A 65 -24.45 -15.80 -21.63
N SER A 66 -24.35 -15.29 -22.85
CA SER A 66 -25.50 -15.13 -23.76
C SER A 66 -25.58 -16.38 -24.63
N GLN A 67 -26.61 -17.22 -24.43
CA GLN A 67 -26.95 -18.25 -25.42
C GLN A 67 -27.82 -17.64 -26.52
N SER A 68 -27.58 -18.08 -27.75
CA SER A 68 -28.27 -17.70 -28.99
C SER A 68 -29.57 -18.48 -29.18
#